data_AF-A0A353YFH4-F1
#
_entry.id   AF-A0A353YFH4-F1
#
_cell.length_a   1.000
_cell.length_b   1.000
_cell.length_c   1.000
_cell.angle_alpha   90.00
_cell.angle_beta   90.00
_cell.angle_gamma   90.00
#
_symmetry.space_group_name_H-M   'P 1'
#
loop_
_entity.id
_entity.type
_entity.pdbx_description
1 polymer ?
#
loop_
_entity_poly.entity_id
_entity_poly.type
_entity_poly.pdbx_seq_one_letter_code
_entity_poly.pdbx_strand_id
1 'polypeptide(L)'
;MKIAHTNHLVTRFREIRDELVALRSIEGFKEFVPAWLSDEFDEADPFHKLVLDLALEVETPANLLDALVAAVSLPDIPPDVTEVRIMSLHKSKGLSSPVVIIAGCVEGLLPTAPDEDLSPADRDAKLEEERRLFFVGLTRVKAEPGHGKPGVLVVTSSRTMSLADAKQSGIRPARVVYGTVHLHASRFIQELGPAAPATVRG
;
A
#
# COMPACT_ATOMS: atom_id res chain seq x y z
N MET A 1 -57.39 0.27 -9.42
CA MET A 1 -57.07 -0.74 -8.39
C MET A 1 -55.97 -0.15 -7.50
N LYS A 2 -56.28 0.27 -6.26
CA LYS A 2 -55.28 0.82 -5.32
C LYS A 2 -54.79 -0.33 -4.44
N ILE A 3 -53.51 -0.67 -4.53
CA ILE A 3 -52.89 -1.68 -3.67
C ILE A 3 -52.53 -0.99 -2.34
N ALA A 4 -53.00 -1.52 -1.21
CA ALA A 4 -52.74 -0.94 0.10
C ALA A 4 -51.23 -0.92 0.43
N HIS A 5 -50.79 0.06 1.23
CA HIS A 5 -49.40 0.22 1.71
C HIS A 5 -48.32 0.51 0.66
N THR A 6 -48.66 0.78 -0.61
CA THR A 6 -47.68 1.09 -1.67
C THR A 6 -47.36 2.58 -1.84
N ASN A 7 -48.01 3.49 -1.09
CA ASN A 7 -47.85 4.93 -1.29
C ASN A 7 -46.39 5.40 -1.21
N HIS A 8 -45.60 4.89 -0.25
CA HIS A 8 -44.18 5.26 -0.11
C HIS A 8 -43.34 4.84 -1.33
N LEU A 9 -43.58 3.64 -1.86
CA LEU A 9 -42.92 3.15 -3.08
C LEU A 9 -43.32 3.97 -4.31
N VAL A 10 -44.61 4.32 -4.42
CA VAL A 10 -45.11 5.15 -5.53
C VAL A 10 -44.54 6.56 -5.45
N THR A 11 -44.38 7.14 -4.26
CA THR A 11 -43.72 8.43 -4.07
C THR A 11 -42.25 8.34 -4.47
N ARG A 12 -41.49 7.38 -3.93
CA ARG A 12 -40.07 7.21 -4.25
C ARG A 12 -39.83 6.93 -5.74
N PHE A 13 -40.70 6.16 -6.38
CA PHE A 13 -40.65 5.91 -7.82
C PHE A 13 -40.82 7.20 -8.64
N ARG A 14 -41.71 8.10 -8.21
CA ARG A 14 -41.91 9.38 -8.90
C ARG A 14 -40.71 10.30 -8.72
N GLU A 15 -40.13 10.37 -7.53
CA GLU A 15 -38.90 11.13 -7.26
C GLU A 15 -37.77 10.68 -8.19
N ILE A 16 -37.44 9.38 -8.19
CA ILE A 16 -36.39 8.80 -9.05
C ILE A 16 -36.70 9.02 -10.53
N ARG A 17 -37.96 8.90 -10.94
CA ARG A 17 -38.36 9.16 -12.33
C ARG A 17 -38.10 10.62 -12.70
N ASP A 18 -38.46 11.55 -11.84
CA ASP A 18 -38.32 12.98 -12.11
C ASP A 18 -36.83 13.38 -12.13
N GLU A 19 -36.01 12.84 -11.23
CA GLU A 19 -34.53 12.93 -11.25
C GLU A 19 -33.95 12.38 -12.56
N LEU A 20 -34.35 11.17 -12.98
CA LEU A 20 -33.90 10.57 -14.23
C LEU A 20 -34.31 11.39 -15.47
N VAL A 21 -35.49 12.02 -15.45
CA VAL A 21 -35.93 12.90 -16.52
C VAL A 21 -35.06 14.16 -16.58
N ALA A 22 -34.73 14.75 -15.43
CA ALA A 22 -33.84 15.91 -15.35
C ALA A 22 -32.41 15.59 -15.80
N LEU A 23 -31.86 14.44 -15.43
CA LEU A 23 -30.54 14.02 -15.88
C LEU A 23 -30.50 13.71 -17.38
N ARG A 24 -31.56 13.12 -17.94
CA ARG A 24 -31.65 12.80 -19.38
C ARG A 24 -31.78 14.01 -20.28
N SER A 25 -32.20 15.17 -19.77
CA SER A 25 -32.28 16.39 -20.58
C SER A 25 -30.93 17.09 -20.76
N ILE A 26 -29.88 16.61 -20.09
CA ILE A 26 -28.52 17.11 -20.23
C ILE A 26 -27.82 16.35 -21.36
N GLU A 27 -27.50 17.03 -22.46
CA GLU A 27 -26.90 16.40 -23.64
C GLU A 27 -25.37 16.29 -23.58
N GLY A 28 -24.74 17.14 -22.76
CA GLY A 28 -23.28 17.23 -22.67
C GLY A 28 -22.71 16.47 -21.47
N PHE A 29 -21.66 15.68 -21.70
CA PHE A 29 -20.99 14.90 -20.67
C PHE A 29 -20.43 15.78 -19.53
N LYS A 30 -19.84 16.93 -19.87
CA LYS A 30 -19.21 17.83 -18.89
C LYS A 30 -20.23 18.54 -18.01
N GLU A 31 -21.44 18.74 -18.52
CA GLU A 31 -22.58 19.30 -17.80
C GLU A 31 -23.31 18.22 -17.00
N PHE A 32 -23.33 16.99 -17.49
CA PHE A 32 -23.97 15.85 -16.84
C PHE A 32 -23.27 15.45 -15.54
N VAL A 33 -21.93 15.38 -15.55
CA VAL A 33 -21.17 14.87 -14.39
C VAL A 33 -21.41 15.66 -13.10
N PRO A 34 -21.33 17.01 -13.08
CA PRO A 34 -21.61 17.78 -11.87
C PRO A 34 -23.07 17.62 -11.39
N ALA A 35 -24.03 17.59 -12.32
CA ALA A 35 -25.44 17.42 -11.98
C ALA A 35 -25.71 16.05 -11.35
N TRP A 36 -25.12 14.99 -11.89
CA TRP A 36 -25.21 13.64 -11.35
C TRP A 36 -24.55 13.52 -9.96
N LEU A 37 -23.39 14.15 -9.76
CA LEU A 37 -22.66 14.09 -8.49
C LEU A 37 -23.36 14.84 -7.35
N SER A 38 -24.02 15.96 -7.66
CA SER A 38 -24.66 16.83 -6.66
C SER A 38 -25.81 16.18 -5.90
N ASP A 39 -26.38 15.09 -6.42
CA ASP A 39 -27.49 14.36 -5.79
C ASP A 39 -27.01 13.27 -4.80
N GLU A 40 -25.82 12.70 -5.03
CA GLU A 40 -25.30 11.57 -4.26
C GLU A 40 -24.17 11.94 -3.28
N PHE A 41 -23.42 13.02 -3.51
CA PHE A 41 -22.21 13.34 -2.75
C PHE A 41 -22.17 14.80 -2.28
N ASP A 42 -21.78 15.01 -1.01
CA ASP A 42 -21.45 16.33 -0.48
C ASP A 42 -20.31 16.95 -1.29
N GLU A 43 -20.36 18.25 -1.58
CA GLU A 43 -19.29 18.99 -2.26
C GLU A 43 -17.96 18.92 -1.51
N ALA A 44 -18.01 18.68 -0.19
CA ALA A 44 -16.82 18.47 0.64
C ALA A 44 -16.20 17.06 0.51
N ASP A 45 -16.84 16.11 -0.18
CA ASP A 45 -16.33 14.75 -0.35
C ASP A 45 -15.09 14.73 -1.27
N PRO A 46 -13.94 14.19 -0.83
CA PRO A 46 -12.74 14.05 -1.66
C PRO A 46 -12.99 13.31 -2.99
N PHE A 47 -13.92 12.35 -3.00
CA PHE A 47 -14.32 11.61 -4.19
C PHE A 47 -15.06 12.52 -5.17
N HIS A 48 -15.94 13.40 -4.68
CA HIS A 48 -16.66 14.38 -5.51
C HIS A 48 -15.66 15.25 -6.27
N LYS A 49 -14.67 15.82 -5.55
CA LYS A 49 -13.63 16.65 -6.17
C LYS A 49 -12.81 15.87 -7.20
N LEU A 50 -12.38 14.66 -6.87
CA LEU A 50 -11.61 13.82 -7.78
C LEU A 50 -12.35 13.56 -9.10
N VAL A 51 -13.63 13.22 -9.04
CA VAL A 51 -14.43 12.94 -10.25
C VAL A 51 -14.55 14.19 -11.12
N LEU A 52 -14.79 15.36 -10.53
CA LEU A 52 -14.86 16.63 -11.26
C LEU A 52 -13.54 16.98 -11.94
N ASP A 53 -12.42 16.87 -11.21
CA ASP A 53 -11.09 17.15 -11.76
C ASP A 53 -10.77 16.21 -12.95
N LEU A 54 -11.07 14.92 -12.82
CA LEU A 54 -10.88 13.95 -13.90
C LEU A 54 -11.81 14.20 -15.09
N ALA A 55 -13.06 14.60 -14.86
CA ALA A 55 -14.03 14.87 -15.92
C ALA A 55 -13.64 16.07 -16.80
N LEU A 56 -12.82 17.00 -16.29
CA LEU A 56 -12.28 18.11 -17.09
C LEU A 56 -11.25 17.63 -18.11
N GLU A 57 -10.46 16.62 -17.74
CA GLU A 57 -9.31 16.10 -18.50
C GLU A 57 -9.70 15.03 -19.54
N VAL A 58 -10.94 14.54 -19.51
CA VAL A 58 -11.43 13.50 -20.42
C VAL A 58 -12.64 13.97 -21.23
N GLU A 59 -12.84 13.37 -22.40
CA GLU A 59 -13.94 13.74 -23.29
C GLU A 59 -15.12 12.77 -23.26
N THR A 60 -14.90 11.52 -22.83
CA THR A 60 -15.92 10.48 -22.87
C THR A 60 -16.18 9.85 -21.51
N PRO A 61 -17.40 9.35 -21.24
CA PRO A 61 -17.71 8.62 -20.01
C PRO A 61 -16.84 7.38 -19.80
N ALA A 62 -16.46 6.70 -20.88
CA ALA A 62 -15.58 5.53 -20.81
C ALA A 62 -14.19 5.93 -20.30
N ASN A 63 -13.62 7.03 -20.81
CA ASN A 63 -12.33 7.52 -20.34
C ASN A 63 -12.37 8.03 -18.90
N LEU A 64 -13.51 8.61 -18.46
CA LEU A 64 -13.70 8.97 -17.06
C LEU A 64 -13.66 7.73 -16.16
N LEU A 65 -14.36 6.66 -16.53
CA LEU A 65 -14.35 5.42 -15.76
C LEU A 65 -12.94 4.84 -15.69
N ASP A 66 -12.22 4.76 -16.81
CA ASP A 66 -10.84 4.26 -16.84
C ASP A 66 -9.91 5.10 -15.95
N ALA A 67 -10.01 6.43 -16.04
CA ALA A 67 -9.22 7.35 -15.24
C ALA A 67 -9.55 7.27 -13.75
N LEU A 68 -10.83 7.11 -13.40
CA LEU A 68 -11.29 6.97 -12.02
C LEU A 68 -10.85 5.64 -11.41
N VAL A 69 -10.97 4.54 -12.16
CA VAL A 69 -10.45 3.23 -11.74
C VAL A 69 -8.95 3.32 -11.52
N ALA A 70 -8.20 3.98 -12.41
CA ALA A 70 -6.77 4.20 -12.22
C ALA A 70 -6.48 5.03 -10.96
N ALA A 71 -7.16 6.17 -10.76
CA ALA A 71 -6.95 7.05 -9.63
C ALA A 71 -7.26 6.39 -8.28
N VAL A 72 -8.37 5.65 -8.17
CA VAL A 72 -8.79 4.96 -6.94
C VAL A 72 -7.95 3.70 -6.67
N SER A 73 -7.42 3.06 -7.72
CA SER A 73 -6.54 1.89 -7.58
C SER A 73 -5.09 2.25 -7.23
N LEU A 74 -4.69 3.51 -7.42
CA LEU A 74 -3.39 3.99 -6.98
C LEU A 74 -3.47 4.31 -5.49
N PRO A 75 -2.68 3.66 -4.61
CA PRO A 75 -2.64 4.05 -3.22
C PRO A 75 -2.17 5.49 -3.14
N ASP A 76 -3.03 6.34 -2.59
CA ASP A 76 -2.84 7.75 -2.30
C ASP A 76 -1.42 8.00 -1.78
N ILE A 77 -0.54 8.47 -2.67
CA ILE A 77 0.65 9.20 -2.26
C ILE A 77 0.31 10.62 -2.69
N PRO A 78 -0.14 11.48 -1.76
CA PRO A 78 -0.31 12.88 -2.08
C PRO A 78 1.01 13.36 -2.68
N PRO A 79 0.99 14.00 -3.87
CA PRO A 79 2.19 14.36 -4.60
C PRO A 79 3.15 15.28 -3.81
N ASP A 80 2.64 15.92 -2.74
CA ASP A 80 3.34 16.89 -1.90
C ASP A 80 3.75 16.39 -0.50
N VAL A 81 3.69 15.09 -0.19
CA VAL A 81 4.29 14.61 1.07
C VAL A 81 5.79 14.51 0.91
N THR A 82 6.50 15.62 1.14
CA THR A 82 7.96 15.71 1.29
C THR A 82 8.52 15.02 2.53
N GLU A 83 7.81 14.03 3.09
CA GLU A 83 8.19 13.35 4.34
C GLU A 83 8.64 11.91 4.09
N VAL A 84 9.63 11.49 4.87
CA VAL A 84 10.07 10.10 4.90
C VAL A 84 9.15 9.31 5.84
N ARG A 85 8.44 8.32 5.28
CA ARG A 85 7.58 7.43 6.07
C ARG A 85 8.40 6.30 6.68
N ILE A 86 8.46 6.26 8.01
CA ILE A 86 9.09 5.16 8.77
C ILE A 86 7.99 4.29 9.37
N MET A 87 8.02 2.99 9.08
CA MET A 87 7.01 2.04 9.55
C MET A 87 7.57 0.62 9.60
N SER A 88 6.85 -0.30 10.26
CA SER A 88 7.17 -1.72 10.21
C SER A 88 6.77 -2.34 8.87
N LEU A 89 7.37 -3.49 8.52
CA LEU A 89 7.01 -4.24 7.31
C LEU A 89 5.50 -4.56 7.25
N HIS A 90 4.88 -4.90 8.38
CA HIS A 90 3.44 -5.16 8.44
C HIS A 90 2.60 -3.95 8.01
N LYS A 91 2.96 -2.76 8.51
CA LYS A 91 2.26 -1.51 8.19
C LYS A 91 2.49 -1.03 6.75
N SER A 92 3.52 -1.56 6.07
CA SER A 92 3.78 -1.24 4.67
C SER A 92 2.81 -1.91 3.69
N LYS A 93 2.03 -2.91 4.13
CA LYS A 93 1.11 -3.66 3.27
C LYS A 93 0.11 -2.71 2.61
N GLY A 94 -0.01 -2.79 1.28
CA GLY A 94 -0.91 -1.95 0.48
C GLY A 94 -0.32 -0.59 0.09
N LEU A 95 0.76 -0.16 0.75
CA LEU A 95 1.47 1.06 0.37
C LEU A 95 2.51 0.73 -0.71
N SER A 96 2.81 1.70 -1.57
CA SER A 96 3.92 1.59 -2.51
C SER A 96 4.74 2.88 -2.52
N SER A 97 5.99 2.79 -2.95
CA SER A 97 6.87 3.96 -3.04
C SER A 97 7.88 3.76 -4.18
N PRO A 98 8.29 4.83 -4.87
CA PRO A 98 9.38 4.75 -5.84
C PRO A 98 10.72 4.41 -5.19
N VAL A 99 10.88 4.66 -3.89
CA VAL A 99 12.08 4.30 -3.12
C VAL A 99 11.66 3.62 -1.83
N VAL A 100 12.18 2.41 -1.59
CA VAL A 100 11.96 1.66 -0.34
C VAL A 100 13.30 1.24 0.23
N ILE A 101 13.47 1.50 1.52
CA ILE A 101 14.64 1.08 2.30
C ILE A 101 14.16 0.09 3.35
N ILE A 102 14.59 -1.18 3.23
CA ILE A 102 14.39 -2.18 4.27
C ILE A 102 15.64 -2.18 5.16
N ALA A 103 15.47 -1.65 6.37
CA ALA A 103 16.55 -1.53 7.35
C ALA A 103 16.61 -2.75 8.27
N GLY A 104 17.82 -3.07 8.75
CA GLY A 104 18.00 -4.04 9.83
C GLY A 104 17.76 -5.50 9.44
N CYS A 105 18.04 -5.89 8.20
CA CYS A 105 17.95 -7.28 7.75
C CYS A 105 19.08 -8.13 8.35
N VAL A 106 18.90 -8.53 9.61
CA VAL A 106 19.88 -9.24 10.44
C VAL A 106 19.24 -10.50 11.01
N GLU A 107 20.00 -11.60 11.07
CA GLU A 107 19.56 -12.84 11.71
C GLU A 107 19.19 -12.61 13.19
N GLY A 108 18.03 -13.12 13.60
CA GLY A 108 17.45 -12.91 14.92
C GLY A 108 16.50 -11.71 15.00
N LEU A 109 16.53 -10.80 14.02
CA LEU A 109 15.56 -9.70 13.86
C LEU A 109 14.64 -9.91 12.65
N LEU A 110 15.20 -10.37 11.53
CA LEU A 110 14.45 -10.76 10.34
C LEU A 110 15.24 -11.87 9.62
N PRO A 111 14.89 -13.16 9.79
CA PRO A 111 13.82 -13.66 10.63
C PRO A 111 14.08 -13.46 12.14
N THR A 112 13.01 -13.30 12.92
CA THR A 112 13.08 -13.28 14.38
C THR A 112 13.46 -14.67 14.88
N ALA A 113 14.23 -14.73 15.97
CA ALA A 113 14.51 -16.01 16.61
C ALA A 113 13.19 -16.73 16.99
N PRO A 114 13.01 -18.01 16.64
CA PRO A 114 11.85 -18.77 17.09
C PRO A 114 11.93 -19.00 18.60
N ASP A 115 10.76 -19.07 19.24
CA ASP A 115 10.66 -19.41 20.66
C ASP A 115 11.07 -20.87 20.87
N GLU A 116 11.76 -21.17 21.98
CA GLU A 116 12.32 -22.51 22.22
C GLU A 116 11.25 -23.60 22.41
N ASP A 117 10.07 -23.19 22.87
CA ASP A 117 8.96 -24.10 23.17
C ASP A 117 8.11 -24.47 21.94
N LEU A 118 8.41 -23.90 20.76
CA LEU A 118 7.66 -24.18 19.53
C LEU A 118 8.04 -25.54 18.94
N SER A 119 7.02 -26.27 18.47
CA SER A 119 7.25 -27.51 17.72
C SER A 119 8.05 -27.24 16.44
N PRO A 120 8.77 -28.24 15.88
CA PRO A 120 9.50 -28.06 14.62
C PRO A 120 8.60 -27.53 13.48
N ALA A 121 7.37 -28.03 13.38
CA ALA A 121 6.41 -27.60 12.36
C ALA A 121 6.00 -26.12 12.52
N ASP A 122 5.78 -25.67 13.76
CA ASP A 122 5.39 -24.28 14.02
C ASP A 122 6.56 -23.30 13.76
N ARG A 123 7.80 -23.74 14.03
CA ARG A 123 9.00 -22.96 13.74
C ARG A 123 9.17 -22.74 12.23
N ASP A 124 8.94 -23.78 11.44
CA ASP A 124 8.99 -23.69 9.98
C ASP A 124 7.86 -22.79 9.44
N ALA A 125 6.65 -22.92 9.97
CA ALA A 125 5.52 -22.06 9.60
C ALA A 125 5.78 -20.58 9.90
N LYS A 126 6.38 -20.27 11.06
CA LYS A 126 6.79 -18.91 11.46
C LYS A 126 7.85 -18.35 10.51
N LEU A 127 8.85 -19.16 10.17
CA LEU A 127 9.90 -18.76 9.22
C LEU A 127 9.31 -18.42 7.85
N GLU A 128 8.39 -19.23 7.35
CA GLU A 128 7.71 -18.99 6.08
C GLU A 128 6.82 -17.74 6.11
N GLU A 129 6.21 -17.42 7.25
CA GLU A 129 5.47 -16.16 7.41
C GLU A 129 6.39 -14.94 7.38
N GLU A 130 7.54 -14.98 8.05
CA GLU A 130 8.50 -13.88 8.00
C GLU A 130 9.14 -13.72 6.62
N ARG A 131 9.33 -14.83 5.90
CA ARG A 131 9.73 -14.83 4.49
C ARG A 131 8.69 -14.13 3.62
N ARG A 132 7.39 -14.43 3.81
CA ARG A 132 6.29 -13.72 3.14
C ARG A 132 6.29 -12.24 3.49
N LEU A 133 6.53 -11.88 4.75
CA LEU A 133 6.62 -10.50 5.19
C LEU A 133 7.78 -9.74 4.52
N PHE A 134 8.94 -10.37 4.38
CA PHE A 134 10.07 -9.80 3.64
C PHE A 134 9.71 -9.59 2.16
N PHE A 135 9.09 -10.58 1.52
CA PHE A 135 8.59 -10.47 0.15
C PHE A 135 7.58 -9.32 -0.03
N VAL A 136 6.66 -9.14 0.93
CA VAL A 136 5.75 -7.99 0.93
C VAL A 136 6.56 -6.69 0.92
N GLY A 137 7.60 -6.57 1.75
CA GLY A 137 8.52 -5.43 1.76
C GLY A 137 9.18 -5.16 0.41
N LEU A 138 9.73 -6.21 -0.23
CA LEU A 138 10.39 -6.11 -1.53
C LEU A 138 9.44 -5.57 -2.61
N THR A 139 8.19 -6.04 -2.61
CA THR A 139 7.15 -5.65 -3.59
C THR A 139 6.52 -4.28 -3.32
N ARG A 140 6.93 -3.55 -2.27
CA ARG A 140 6.47 -2.17 -2.06
C ARG A 140 7.13 -1.17 -3.01
N VAL A 141 8.23 -1.55 -3.67
CA VAL A 141 8.88 -0.72 -4.68
C VAL A 141 8.06 -0.73 -5.95
N LYS A 142 7.65 0.46 -6.41
CA LYS A 142 6.92 0.63 -7.66
C LYS A 142 7.65 1.61 -8.55
N ALA A 143 8.01 1.15 -9.75
CA ALA A 143 8.62 1.99 -10.78
C ALA A 143 7.54 2.78 -11.52
N GLU A 144 7.81 4.06 -11.78
CA GLU A 144 7.02 4.92 -12.66
C GLU A 144 8.00 5.59 -13.65
N PRO A 145 8.47 4.86 -14.68
CA PRO A 145 9.52 5.35 -15.58
C PRO A 145 9.11 6.63 -16.33
N GLY A 146 7.83 6.77 -16.67
CA GLY A 146 7.29 7.98 -17.32
C GLY A 146 7.39 9.24 -16.47
N HIS A 147 7.57 9.12 -15.16
CA HIS A 147 7.74 10.23 -14.22
C HIS A 147 9.18 10.30 -13.66
N GLY A 148 10.15 9.67 -14.32
CA GLY A 148 11.57 9.70 -13.90
C GLY A 148 11.87 8.91 -12.62
N LYS A 149 10.97 8.02 -12.18
CA LYS A 149 11.10 7.23 -10.96
C LYS A 149 11.38 5.77 -11.32
N PRO A 150 12.65 5.31 -11.40
CA PRO A 150 12.99 3.97 -11.87
C PRO A 150 12.60 2.84 -10.91
N GLY A 151 12.22 3.16 -9.67
CA GLY A 151 12.01 2.16 -8.61
C GLY A 151 13.34 1.75 -7.99
N VAL A 152 13.57 2.09 -6.72
CA VAL A 152 14.81 1.77 -6.01
C VAL A 152 14.49 1.00 -4.74
N LEU A 153 15.08 -0.19 -4.63
CA LEU A 153 15.08 -1.00 -3.41
C LEU A 153 16.46 -0.95 -2.77
N VAL A 154 16.53 -0.59 -1.49
CA VAL A 154 17.75 -0.69 -0.68
C VAL A 154 17.48 -1.65 0.47
N VAL A 155 18.32 -2.67 0.62
CA VAL A 155 18.27 -3.61 1.74
C VAL A 155 19.56 -3.46 2.53
N THR A 156 19.46 -3.22 3.83
CA THR A 156 20.63 -2.97 4.69
C THR A 156 20.71 -3.96 5.85
N SER A 157 21.92 -4.31 6.22
CA SER A 157 22.22 -5.18 7.38
C SER A 157 23.42 -4.62 8.13
N SER A 158 23.36 -4.58 9.47
CA SER A 158 24.48 -4.17 10.31
C SER A 158 25.43 -5.34 10.57
N ARG A 159 26.73 -5.07 10.65
CA ARG A 159 27.75 -6.09 11.00
C ARG A 159 27.97 -6.23 12.50
N THR A 160 27.72 -5.16 13.23
CA THR A 160 27.95 -5.08 14.67
C THR A 160 26.89 -4.23 15.34
N MET A 161 26.61 -4.51 16.61
CA MET A 161 25.83 -3.64 17.50
C MET A 161 26.28 -3.82 18.96
N SER A 162 25.77 -3.00 19.88
CA SER A 162 26.05 -3.17 21.30
C SER A 162 25.38 -4.44 21.85
N LEU A 163 25.95 -5.02 22.91
CA LEU A 163 25.33 -6.16 23.60
C LEU A 163 23.97 -5.81 24.22
N ALA A 164 23.78 -4.55 24.65
CA ALA A 164 22.51 -4.09 25.21
C ALA A 164 21.41 -4.11 24.14
N ASP A 165 21.68 -3.52 22.97
CA ASP A 165 20.72 -3.47 21.86
C ASP A 165 20.40 -4.87 21.35
N ALA A 166 21.42 -5.73 21.21
CA ALA A 166 21.22 -7.12 20.77
C ALA A 166 20.27 -7.88 21.70
N LYS A 167 20.45 -7.74 23.03
CA LYS A 167 19.57 -8.36 24.02
C LYS A 167 18.15 -7.78 23.97
N GLN A 168 18.02 -6.46 23.85
CA GLN A 168 16.71 -5.79 23.77
C GLN A 168 15.94 -6.22 22.51
N SER A 169 16.63 -6.47 21.41
CA SER A 169 16.05 -6.94 20.14
C SER A 169 15.88 -8.46 20.06
N GLY A 170 16.15 -9.23 21.13
CA GLY A 170 16.00 -10.68 21.13
C GLY A 170 17.01 -11.43 20.25
N ILE A 171 18.08 -10.77 19.81
CA ILE A 171 19.12 -11.36 18.97
C ILE A 171 20.05 -12.22 19.83
N ARG A 172 20.21 -13.48 19.46
CA ARG A 172 21.22 -14.37 20.06
C ARG A 172 22.59 -14.06 19.46
N PRO A 173 23.55 -13.50 20.21
CA PRO A 173 24.83 -13.08 19.67
C PRO A 173 25.61 -14.28 19.10
N ALA A 174 26.06 -14.19 17.84
CA ALA A 174 26.95 -15.21 17.29
C ALA A 174 28.34 -15.16 17.93
N ARG A 175 28.81 -13.94 18.24
CA ARG A 175 30.07 -13.68 18.93
C ARG A 175 30.00 -12.35 19.67
N VAL A 176 30.51 -12.31 20.90
CA VAL A 176 30.66 -11.08 21.69
C VAL A 176 32.13 -10.82 21.93
N VAL A 177 32.60 -9.61 21.61
CA VAL A 177 33.98 -9.17 21.83
C VAL A 177 33.94 -7.79 22.49
N TYR A 178 34.44 -7.69 23.73
CA TYR A 178 34.45 -6.44 24.51
C TYR A 178 33.09 -5.71 24.56
N GLY A 179 31.97 -6.45 24.64
CA GLY A 179 30.62 -5.86 24.68
C GLY A 179 30.02 -5.49 23.32
N THR A 180 30.75 -5.71 22.23
CA THR A 180 30.24 -5.61 20.85
C THR A 180 29.81 -6.98 20.34
N VAL A 181 28.60 -7.05 19.79
CA VAL A 181 28.04 -8.25 19.15
C VAL A 181 28.34 -8.22 17.66
N HIS A 182 28.90 -9.30 17.12
CA HIS A 182 28.98 -9.51 15.68
C HIS A 182 27.70 -10.18 15.18
N LEU A 183 27.18 -9.63 14.09
CA LEU A 183 25.89 -9.99 13.52
C LEU A 183 26.07 -10.72 12.20
N HIS A 184 25.09 -11.57 11.86
CA HIS A 184 24.96 -12.14 10.53
C HIS A 184 23.85 -11.41 9.78
N ALA A 185 24.08 -11.12 8.51
CA ALA A 185 23.02 -10.64 7.62
C ALA A 185 21.91 -11.70 7.54
N SER A 186 20.67 -11.24 7.40
CA SER A 186 19.50 -12.10 7.23
C SER A 186 19.72 -13.15 6.14
N ARG A 187 19.35 -14.40 6.41
CA ARG A 187 19.32 -15.47 5.40
C ARG A 187 18.45 -15.12 4.20
N PHE A 188 17.41 -14.31 4.39
CA PHE A 188 16.51 -13.90 3.29
C PHE A 188 17.23 -13.11 2.21
N ILE A 189 18.33 -12.42 2.54
CA ILE A 189 19.17 -11.73 1.53
C ILE A 189 19.86 -12.75 0.63
N GLN A 190 20.34 -13.87 1.21
CA GLN A 190 21.05 -14.92 0.46
C GLN A 190 20.11 -15.70 -0.46
N GLU A 191 18.83 -15.76 -0.10
CA GLU A 191 17.78 -16.47 -0.85
C GLU A 191 17.24 -15.68 -2.04
N LEU A 192 17.60 -14.40 -2.20
CA LEU A 192 17.28 -13.60 -3.40
C LEU A 192 17.88 -14.19 -4.69
N GLY A 193 18.82 -15.15 -4.55
CA GLY A 193 19.37 -15.90 -5.66
C GLY A 193 20.38 -15.10 -6.48
N PRO A 194 20.75 -15.59 -7.68
CA PRO A 194 21.82 -15.02 -8.48
C PRO A 194 21.51 -13.63 -9.08
N ALA A 195 20.23 -13.23 -9.09
CA ALA A 195 19.80 -11.91 -9.53
C ALA A 195 19.93 -10.84 -8.44
N ALA A 196 20.33 -11.22 -7.21
CA ALA A 196 20.56 -10.27 -6.14
C ALA A 196 21.72 -9.32 -6.49
N PRO A 197 21.56 -8.00 -6.32
CA PRO A 197 22.65 -7.06 -6.56
C PRO A 197 23.83 -7.34 -5.62
N ALA A 198 25.04 -7.09 -6.12
CA ALA A 198 26.26 -7.29 -5.34
C ALA A 198 26.23 -6.45 -4.05
N THR A 199 26.60 -7.05 -2.92
CA THR A 199 26.66 -6.34 -1.65
C THR A 199 27.73 -5.25 -1.70
N VAL A 200 27.31 -4.00 -1.57
CA VAL A 200 28.21 -2.86 -1.42
C VAL A 200 28.53 -2.68 0.06
N ARG A 201 29.82 -2.58 0.41
CA ARG A 201 30.23 -2.19 1.77
C ARG A 201 30.09 -0.67 1.87
N GLY A 202 29.12 -0.24 2.67
CA GLY A 202 29.04 1.14 3.16
C GLY A 202 30.02 1.43 4.28
#